data_AF-A0A7Y5VMR8-F1
#
_entry.id   AF-A0A7Y5VMR8-F1
#
_cell.length_a   1.000
_cell.length_b   1.000
_cell.length_c   1.000
_cell.angle_alpha   90.00
_cell.angle_beta   90.00
_cell.angle_gamma   90.00
#
_symmetry.space_group_name_H-M   'P 1'
#
loop_
_entity.id
_entity.type
_entity.pdbx_description
1 polymer ?
#
loop_
_entity_poly.entity_id
_entity_poly.type
_entity_poly.pdbx_seq_one_letter_code
_entity_poly.pdbx_strand_id
1 'polypeptide(L)' 'MSRHRSLKSSSFASGGRNVLTRDERLQLLGKDGRWKEGQNVVGLPKTKVPGKVKKKG' A
#
# COMPACT_ATOMS: atom_id res chain seq x y z
N MET A 1 20.48 34.91 3.21
CA MET A 1 20.04 34.10 2.06
C MET A 1 18.79 33.31 2.47
N SER A 2 17.65 33.52 1.81
CA SER A 2 16.40 32.81 2.13
C SER A 2 16.20 31.60 1.21
N ARG A 3 15.67 30.49 1.75
CA ARG A 3 15.34 29.30 0.96
C ARG A 3 14.09 29.56 0.12
N HIS A 4 14.19 29.36 -1.19
CA HIS A 4 13.08 29.53 -2.13
C HIS A 4 11.91 28.58 -1.81
N ARG A 5 10.68 29.03 -2.03
CA ARG A 5 9.45 28.31 -1.62
C ARG A 5 9.26 26.94 -2.29
N SER A 6 9.98 26.68 -3.39
CA SER A 6 10.01 25.38 -4.08
C SER A 6 10.84 24.32 -3.34
N LEU A 7 11.76 24.73 -2.48
CA LEU A 7 12.57 23.84 -1.63
C LEU A 7 11.85 23.42 -0.34
N LYS A 8 10.52 23.48 -0.35
CA LYS A 8 9.71 22.82 0.68
C LYS A 8 9.97 21.32 0.56
N SER A 9 10.72 20.76 1.50
CA SER A 9 10.72 19.31 1.72
C SER A 9 9.27 18.94 1.99
N SER A 10 8.61 18.25 1.06
CA SER A 10 7.33 17.64 1.33
C SER A 10 7.53 16.81 2.59
N SER A 11 6.89 17.18 3.70
CA SER A 11 6.79 16.31 4.87
C SER A 11 6.46 14.93 4.34
N PHE A 12 7.27 13.92 4.72
CA PHE A 12 7.05 12.53 4.35
C PHE A 12 5.56 12.24 4.33
N ALA A 13 5.06 11.81 3.17
CA ALA A 13 3.64 11.78 2.85
C ALA A 13 2.81 11.30 4.06
N SER A 14 1.98 12.19 4.59
CA SER A 14 1.00 11.86 5.63
C SER A 14 -0.10 10.93 5.12
N GLY A 15 -0.14 10.66 3.81
CA GLY A 15 -0.94 9.61 3.20
C GLY A 15 -0.17 8.29 3.18
N GLY A 16 -0.82 7.21 3.62
CA GLY A 16 -0.22 5.87 3.68
C GLY A 16 0.53 5.44 2.40
N ARG A 17 1.51 4.56 2.59
CA ARG A 17 2.40 4.09 1.50
C ARG A 17 1.60 3.43 0.37
N ASN A 18 2.01 3.70 -0.87
CA ASN A 18 1.38 3.17 -2.09
C ASN A 18 1.69 1.69 -2.36
N VAL A 19 2.72 1.14 -1.73
CA VAL A 19 3.21 -0.22 -1.94
C VAL A 19 3.14 -0.93 -0.61
N LEU A 20 2.39 -2.03 -0.58
CA LEU A 20 2.32 -2.92 0.58
C LEU A 20 3.58 -3.76 0.64
N THR A 21 4.08 -4.00 1.86
CA THR A 21 5.05 -5.07 2.09
C THR A 21 4.42 -6.42 1.78
N ARG A 22 5.25 -7.45 1.63
CA ARG A 22 4.75 -8.81 1.37
C ARG A 22 3.87 -9.31 2.52
N ASP A 23 4.24 -9.01 3.77
CA ASP A 23 3.50 -9.42 4.95
C ASP A 23 2.13 -8.72 5.03
N GLU A 24 2.10 -7.41 4.76
CA GLU A 24 0.84 -6.64 4.67
C GLU A 24 -0.07 -7.22 3.57
N ARG A 25 0.52 -7.62 2.43
CA ARG A 25 -0.22 -8.24 1.33
C ARG A 25 -0.75 -9.62 1.69
N LEU A 26 0.01 -10.44 2.40
CA LEU A 26 -0.41 -11.77 2.86
C LEU A 26 -1.55 -11.66 3.89
N GLN A 27 -1.43 -10.75 4.85
CA GLN A 27 -2.51 -10.48 5.81
C GLN A 27 -3.79 -10.02 5.12
N LEU A 28 -3.68 -9.15 4.12
CA LEU A 28 -4.84 -8.70 3.34
C LEU A 28 -5.49 -9.88 2.59
N LEU A 29 -4.69 -10.70 1.91
CA LEU A 29 -5.20 -11.87 1.19
C LEU A 29 -5.78 -12.94 2.10
N GLY A 30 -5.23 -13.11 3.30
CA GLY A 30 -5.77 -13.98 4.33
C GLY A 30 -7.13 -13.50 4.83
N LYS A 31 -7.28 -12.20 5.08
CA LYS A 31 -8.58 -11.57 5.43
C LYS A 31 -9.62 -11.75 4.32
N ASP A 32 -9.20 -11.64 3.06
CA ASP A 32 -10.05 -11.86 1.89
C ASP A 32 -10.33 -13.35 1.61
N GLY A 33 -9.74 -14.28 2.37
CA GLY A 33 -9.85 -15.73 2.16
C GLY A 33 -9.18 -16.25 0.88
N ARG A 34 -8.40 -15.39 0.20
CA ARG A 34 -7.73 -15.67 -1.08
C ARG A 34 -6.35 -16.30 -0.93
N TRP A 35 -5.85 -16.36 0.30
CA TRP A 35 -4.62 -17.04 0.68
C TRP A 35 -4.82 -17.70 2.04
N LYS A 36 -4.16 -18.84 2.26
CA LYS A 36 -4.19 -19.60 3.53
C LYS A 36 -2.78 -19.95 3.95
N GLU A 37 -2.57 -20.11 5.24
CA GLU A 37 -1.29 -20.58 5.78
C GLU A 37 -0.92 -21.94 5.17
N GLY A 38 0.34 -22.07 4.76
CA GLY A 38 0.84 -23.22 4.00
C GLY A 38 0.73 -23.11 2.48
N GLN A 39 0.00 -22.12 1.93
CA GLN A 39 0.04 -21.84 0.49
C GLN A 39 1.29 -21.06 0.09
N ASN A 40 1.71 -21.22 -1.17
CA ASN A 40 2.86 -20.54 -1.72
C ASN A 40 2.77 -19.00 -1.55
N VAL A 41 3.87 -18.40 -1.09
CA VAL A 41 4.01 -16.94 -0.89
C VAL A 41 4.46 -16.20 -2.15
N VAL A 42 4.72 -16.94 -3.24
CA VAL A 42 5.06 -16.44 -4.57
C VAL A 42 3.85 -16.56 -5.51
N GLY A 43 3.77 -15.69 -6.53
CA GLY A 43 2.65 -15.71 -7.48
C GLY A 43 1.31 -15.25 -6.90
N LEU A 44 1.32 -14.53 -5.77
CA LEU A 44 0.11 -14.10 -5.08
C LEU A 44 -0.81 -13.25 -5.98
N PRO A 45 -2.14 -13.43 -5.88
CA PRO A 45 -3.11 -12.65 -6.63
C PRO A 45 -2.96 -11.14 -6.38
N LYS A 46 -3.30 -10.32 -7.38
CA LYS A 46 -3.25 -8.86 -7.26
C LYS A 46 -4.14 -8.38 -6.12
N THR A 47 -3.60 -7.49 -5.30
CA THR A 47 -4.26 -6.80 -4.20
C THR A 47 -4.38 -5.31 -4.50
N LYS A 48 -5.46 -4.69 -4.01
CA LYS A 48 -5.62 -3.23 -4.05
C LYS A 48 -5.24 -2.67 -2.68
N VAL A 49 -4.52 -1.56 -2.68
CA VAL A 49 -4.17 -0.88 -1.42
C VAL A 49 -5.43 -0.22 -0.85
N PRO A 50 -5.84 -0.56 0.38
CA PRO A 50 -6.98 0.09 1.03
C PRO A 50 -6.67 1.58 1.18
N GLY A 51 -7.42 2.43 0.48
CA GLY A 51 -7.15 3.88 0.36
C GLY A 51 -6.99 4.38 -1.08
N LYS A 52 -6.70 3.50 -2.05
CA LYS A 52 -6.71 3.83 -3.50
C LYS A 52 -7.93 3.30 -4.26
N VAL A 53 -9.00 2.91 -3.55
CA VAL A 53 -10.27 2.63 -4.23
C VAL A 53 -10.93 3.97 -4.49
N LYS A 54 -10.85 4.48 -5.73
CA LYS A 54 -11.81 5.51 -6.18
C LYS A 54 -13.20 4.94 -5.89
N LYS A 55 -13.96 5.55 -4.98
CA LYS A 55 -15.40 5.28 -4.88
C LYS A 55 -15.94 5.43 -6.29
N LYS A 56 -16.50 4.36 -6.87
CA LYS A 56 -17.32 4.49 -8.07
C LYS A 56 -18.51 5.34 -7.64
N GLY A 57 -18.49 6.61 -8.04
CA GLY A 57 -19.69 7.44 -8.12
C GLY A 57 -20.49 7.04 -9.35
#